data_AF-A0A7J2NLX2-F1
#
_entry.id   AF-A0A7J2NLX2-F1
#
_cell.length_a   1.000
_cell.length_b   1.000
_cell.length_c   1.000
_cell.angle_alpha   90.00
_cell.angle_beta   90.00
_cell.angle_gamma   90.00
#
_symmetry.space_group_name_H-M   'P 1'
#
loop_
_entity.id
_entity.type
_entity.pdbx_description
1 polymer ?
#
loop_
_entity_poly.entity_id
_entity_poly.type
_entity_poly.pdbx_seq_one_letter_code
_entity_poly.pdbx_strand_id
1 'polypeptide(L)'
;MKIGAIGDRLTLFYLELAGVKTVIEVDDPQEALKQLNDLIRSEEYGIILVSSQLHHQIGEEIKEIQERKQIPIITEIPGMTIKEAD
;
A
#
# COMPACT_ATOMS: atom_id res chain seq x y z
N MET A 1 -7.03 -15.09 4.06
CA MET A 1 -6.64 -13.67 4.09
C MET A 1 -5.27 -13.53 3.45
N LYS A 2 -5.15 -12.61 2.49
CA LYS A 2 -3.91 -12.27 1.78
C LYS A 2 -3.31 -10.97 2.35
N ILE A 3 -2.05 -10.72 2.00
CA ILE A 3 -1.38 -9.44 2.21
C ILE A 3 -1.16 -8.84 0.82
N GLY A 4 -1.54 -7.58 0.65
CA GLY A 4 -1.26 -6.80 -0.54
C GLY A 4 -0.38 -5.61 -0.20
N ALA A 5 0.31 -5.06 -1.19
CA ALA A 5 1.08 -3.84 -1.06
C ALA A 5 0.86 -2.90 -2.25
N ILE A 6 0.85 -1.60 -1.99
CA ILE A 6 0.72 -0.54 -2.99
C ILE A 6 1.72 0.57 -2.66
N GLY A 7 2.42 1.12 -3.66
CA GLY A 7 3.43 2.15 -3.42
C GLY A 7 4.48 2.26 -4.51
N ASP A 8 5.65 2.77 -4.13
CA ASP A 8 6.79 2.97 -5.02
C ASP A 8 7.53 1.67 -5.35
N ARG A 9 8.09 1.63 -6.55
CA ARG A 9 8.77 0.45 -7.11
C ARG A 9 9.80 -0.18 -6.19
N LEU A 10 10.67 0.63 -5.59
CA LEU A 10 11.78 0.12 -4.80
C LEU A 10 11.26 -0.57 -3.55
N THR A 11 10.34 0.06 -2.83
CA THR A 11 9.69 -0.52 -1.64
C THR A 11 8.94 -1.80 -1.99
N LEU A 12 8.17 -1.80 -3.08
CA LEU A 12 7.41 -2.98 -3.52
C LEU A 12 8.31 -4.16 -3.88
N PHE A 13 9.45 -3.91 -4.51
CA PHE A 13 10.41 -4.97 -4.84
C PHE A 13 10.91 -5.71 -3.59
N TYR A 14 11.21 -4.99 -2.50
CA TYR A 14 11.59 -5.63 -1.24
C TYR A 14 10.46 -6.48 -0.64
N LEU A 15 9.21 -6.01 -0.74
CA LEU A 15 8.05 -6.75 -0.23
C LEU A 15 7.77 -8.01 -1.06
N GLU A 16 7.94 -7.91 -2.38
CA GLU A 16 7.82 -9.06 -3.28
C GLU A 16 8.85 -10.14 -2.91
N LEU A 17 10.11 -9.74 -2.68
CA LEU A 17 11.16 -10.64 -2.19
C LEU A 17 10.85 -11.23 -0.80
N ALA A 18 10.16 -10.48 0.06
CA ALA A 18 9.69 -10.94 1.36
C ALA A 18 8.45 -11.87 1.29
N GLY A 19 7.92 -12.13 0.09
CA GLY A 19 6.83 -13.07 -0.14
C GLY A 19 5.43 -12.44 -0.27
N VAL A 20 5.33 -11.11 -0.37
CA VAL A 20 4.08 -10.42 -0.69
C VAL A 20 3.77 -10.64 -2.17
N LYS A 21 2.70 -11.38 -2.48
CA LYS A 21 2.38 -11.81 -3.84
C LYS A 21 1.64 -10.78 -4.68
N THR A 22 0.92 -9.87 -4.04
CA THR A 22 0.21 -8.78 -4.71
C THR A 22 0.92 -7.48 -4.40
N VAL A 23 1.66 -6.96 -5.37
CA VAL A 23 2.30 -5.65 -5.31
C VAL A 23 1.78 -4.80 -6.47
N ILE A 24 1.40 -3.55 -6.19
CA ILE A 24 0.83 -2.64 -7.19
C ILE A 24 1.62 -1.33 -7.17
N GLU A 25 2.43 -1.11 -8.20
CA GLU A 25 3.16 0.13 -8.40
C GLU A 25 2.19 1.21 -8.89
N VAL A 26 2.22 2.38 -8.25
CA VAL A 26 1.39 3.54 -8.61
C VAL A 26 2.21 4.81 -8.46
N ASP A 27 2.07 5.71 -9.44
CA ASP A 27 2.81 6.98 -9.50
C ASP A 27 1.91 8.20 -9.27
N ASP A 28 0.58 8.02 -9.27
CA ASP A 28 -0.38 9.11 -9.10
C ASP A 28 -1.44 8.80 -8.02
N PRO A 29 -1.90 9.83 -7.27
CA PRO A 29 -2.87 9.64 -6.18
C PRO A 29 -4.24 9.09 -6.62
N GLN A 30 -4.70 9.40 -7.84
CA GLN A 30 -6.02 9.00 -8.30
C GLN A 30 -6.06 7.50 -8.64
N GLU A 31 -5.04 7.02 -9.35
CA GLU A 31 -4.87 5.60 -9.63
C GLU A 31 -4.59 4.82 -8.34
N ALA A 32 -3.83 5.40 -7.41
CA ALA A 32 -3.61 4.78 -6.11
C ALA A 32 -4.91 4.55 -5.33
N LEU A 33 -5.79 5.55 -5.27
CA LEU A 33 -7.11 5.41 -4.64
C LEU A 33 -7.96 4.36 -5.35
N LYS A 34 -7.92 4.31 -6.69
CA LYS A 34 -8.66 3.31 -7.46
C LYS A 34 -8.16 1.90 -7.12
N GLN A 35 -6.85 1.65 -7.21
CA GLN A 35 -6.24 0.36 -6.91
C GLN A 35 -6.47 -0.06 -5.45
N LEU A 36 -6.34 0.86 -4.49
CA LEU A 36 -6.63 0.60 -3.09
C LEU A 36 -8.09 0.18 -2.89
N ASN A 37 -9.03 0.88 -3.51
CA ASN A 37 -10.46 0.53 -3.45
C ASN A 37 -10.75 -0.83 -4.08
N ASP A 38 -10.09 -1.19 -5.18
CA ASP A 38 -10.24 -2.50 -5.82
C ASP A 38 -9.73 -3.63 -4.91
N LEU A 39 -8.58 -3.42 -4.24
CA LEU A 39 -8.07 -4.34 -3.23
C LEU A 39 -9.06 -4.52 -2.07
N ILE A 40 -9.61 -3.43 -1.53
CA ILE A 40 -10.59 -3.46 -0.43
C ILE A 40 -11.87 -4.20 -0.84
N ARG A 41 -12.37 -3.97 -2.06
CA ARG A 41 -13.61 -4.57 -2.56
C ARG A 41 -13.50 -6.07 -2.82
N SER A 42 -12.29 -6.59 -3.05
CA SER A 42 -12.09 -8.02 -3.25
C SER A 42 -12.38 -8.85 -2.00
N GLU A 43 -12.31 -8.25 -0.80
CA GLU A 43 -12.47 -8.91 0.51
C GLU A 43 -11.50 -10.07 0.77
N GLU A 44 -10.50 -10.29 -0.10
CA GLU A 44 -9.51 -11.36 0.06
C GLU A 44 -8.33 -10.95 0.97
N TYR A 45 -8.15 -9.65 1.17
CA TYR A 45 -7.01 -9.07 1.89
C TYR A 45 -7.35 -8.81 3.35
N GLY A 46 -6.47 -9.25 4.24
CA GLY A 46 -6.53 -8.89 5.66
C GLY A 46 -5.70 -7.65 5.97
N ILE A 47 -4.62 -7.43 5.21
CA ILE A 47 -3.67 -6.33 5.38
C ILE A 47 -3.32 -5.76 4.00
N ILE A 48 -3.32 -4.44 3.89
CA ILE A 48 -2.78 -3.71 2.74
C ILE A 48 -1.68 -2.78 3.25
N LEU A 49 -0.46 -3.00 2.77
CA LEU A 49 0.69 -2.16 3.06
C LEU A 49 0.74 -1.00 2.05
N VAL A 50 0.95 0.21 2.52
CA VAL A 50 1.01 1.43 1.69
C VAL A 50 2.36 2.11 1.92
N SER A 51 3.14 2.40 0.88
CA SER A 51 4.40 3.11 1.08
C SER A 51 4.16 4.54 1.61
N SER A 52 5.08 5.05 2.43
CA SER A 52 4.93 6.34 3.12
C SER A 52 4.67 7.52 2.18
N GLN A 53 5.35 7.54 1.02
CA GLN A 53 5.12 8.56 0.00
C GLN A 53 3.66 8.56 -0.45
N LEU A 54 3.11 7.38 -0.72
CA LEU A 54 1.73 7.26 -1.17
C LEU A 54 0.74 7.51 -0.04
N HIS A 55 1.00 6.97 1.14
CA HIS A 55 0.16 7.16 2.32
C HIS A 55 -0.04 8.64 2.66
N HIS A 56 0.99 9.48 2.51
CA HIS A 56 0.88 10.93 2.68
C HIS A 56 0.03 11.62 1.60
N GLN A 57 -0.02 11.07 0.38
CA GLN A 57 -0.79 11.66 -0.72
C GLN A 57 -2.29 11.38 -0.62
N ILE A 58 -2.67 10.22 -0.05
CA ILE A 58 -4.06 9.74 0.02
C ILE A 58 -4.52 9.46 1.46
N GLY A 59 -3.91 10.12 2.44
CA GLY A 59 -4.06 9.80 3.85
C GLY A 59 -5.44 10.10 4.42
N GLU A 60 -6.09 11.18 3.97
CA GLU A 60 -7.46 11.51 4.40
C GLU A 60 -8.45 10.46 3.92
N GLU A 61 -8.32 9.99 2.68
CA GLU A 61 -9.16 8.94 2.12
C GLU A 61 -8.94 7.60 2.84
N ILE A 62 -7.68 7.25 3.16
CA ILE A 62 -7.37 6.05 3.95
C ILE A 62 -8.06 6.12 5.31
N LYS A 63 -8.00 7.28 5.97
CA LYS A 63 -8.66 7.49 7.27
C LYS A 63 -10.17 7.33 7.16
N GLU A 64 -10.81 7.96 6.17
CA GLU A 64 -12.24 7.80 5.93
C GLU A 64 -12.64 6.34 5.67
N ILE A 65 -11.81 5.59 4.95
CA ILE A 65 -12.03 4.15 4.69
C ILE A 65 -11.96 3.36 6.00
N GLN A 66 -10.94 3.61 6.84
CA GLN A 66 -10.74 2.90 8.11
C GLN A 66 -11.83 3.20 9.15
N GLU A 67 -12.43 4.37 9.10
CA GLU A 67 -13.61 4.70 9.93
C GLU A 67 -14.85 3.88 9.54
N ARG A 68 -14.96 3.50 8.25
CA ARG A 68 -16.11 2.76 7.71
C ARG A 68 -15.91 1.24 7.72
N LYS A 69 -14.67 0.76 7.64
CA LYS A 69 -14.32 -0.67 7.57
C LYS A 69 -13.11 -0.99 8.44
N GLN A 70 -13.24 -2.05 9.25
CA GLN A 70 -12.15 -2.55 10.10
C GLN A 70 -11.15 -3.46 9.35
N ILE A 71 -11.57 -4.09 8.25
CA ILE A 71 -10.73 -4.98 7.42
C ILE A 71 -10.91 -4.58 5.95
N PRO A 72 -9.82 -4.50 5.15
CA PRO A 72 -8.43 -4.77 5.52
C PRO A 72 -7.82 -3.72 6.45
N ILE A 73 -6.82 -4.12 7.25
CA ILE A 73 -5.96 -3.18 7.95
C ILE A 73 -5.07 -2.51 6.90
N ILE A 74 -5.24 -1.21 6.72
CA ILE A 74 -4.41 -0.38 5.86
C ILE A 74 -3.32 0.23 6.74
N THR A 75 -2.05 0.00 6.40
CA THR A 75 -0.95 0.50 7.23
C THR A 75 0.20 1.03 6.39
N GLU A 76 0.75 2.15 6.85
CA GLU A 76 1.92 2.76 6.26
C GLU A 76 3.18 1.92 6.53
N ILE A 77 4.01 1.79 5.50
CA ILE A 77 5.37 1.28 5.61
C ILE A 77 6.36 2.32 5.09
N PRO A 78 7.51 2.53 5.76
CA PRO A 78 8.48 3.50 5.31
C PRO A 78 9.00 3.14 3.93
N GLY A 79 9.05 4.14 3.04
CA GLY A 79 9.68 3.99 1.73
C GLY A 79 11.15 3.59 1.87
N MET A 80 11.59 2.68 1.01
CA MET A 80 12.99 2.27 0.96
C MET A 80 13.80 3.28 0.14
N THR A 81 15.00 3.59 0.59
CA THR A 81 15.95 4.44 -0.16
C THR A 81 17.31 3.77 -0.12
N ILE A 82 17.98 3.72 -1.27
CA ILE A 82 19.37 3.27 -1.33
C ILE A 82 20.21 4.41 -0.74
N LYS A 83 20.72 4.23 0.48
CA LYS A 83 21.78 5.09 0.99
C LYS A 83 23.09 4.65 0.36
N GLU A 84 23.77 5.57 -0.31
CA GLU A 84 25.16 5.35 -0.70
C GLU A 84 25.99 5.14 0.57
N ALA A 85 26.89 4.16 0.54
CA ALA A 85 27.82 3.95 1.65
C ALA A 85 28.89 5.04 1.56
N ASP A 86 28.95 5.91 2.58
CA ASP A 86 30.02 6.89 2.78
C ASP A 86 31.40 6.23 2.93
#